data_AF-A0ABD5QTM9-F1
#
_entry.id   AF-A0ABD5QTM9-F1
#
_cell.length_a   1.000
_cell.length_b   1.000
_cell.length_c   1.000
_cell.angle_alpha   90.00
_cell.angle_beta   90.00
_cell.angle_gamma   90.00
#
_symmetry.space_group_name_H-M   'P 1'
#
loop_
_entity.id
_entity.type
_entity.pdbx_description
1 polymer ?
#
loop_
_entity_poly.entity_id
_entity_poly.type
_entity_poly.pdbx_seq_one_letter_code
_entity_poly.pdbx_strand_id
1 'polypeptide(L)' 'MTETTNAMLRQTYLGRVDGDPPEEDLDGGEVWFDTSTNTYRGYDGSSFGEIGFTADA' A
#
# COMPACT_ATOMS: atom_id res chain seq x y z
N MET A 1 -7.42 4.66 -25.48
CA MET A 1 -7.15 3.81 -24.29
C MET A 1 -7.34 4.72 -23.10
N THR A 2 -8.52 4.66 -22.49
CA THR A 2 -8.85 5.52 -21.35
C THR A 2 -8.26 4.84 -20.13
N GLU A 3 -7.21 5.42 -19.56
CA GLU A 3 -6.77 5.05 -18.22
C GLU A 3 -7.98 5.23 -17.30
N THR A 4 -8.49 4.11 -16.78
CA THR A 4 -9.66 4.17 -15.88
C THR A 4 -9.26 5.03 -14.70
N THR A 5 -10.18 5.86 -14.22
CA THR A 5 -9.98 6.72 -13.05
C THR A 5 -9.39 5.96 -11.86
N ASN A 6 -9.61 4.64 -11.76
CA ASN A 6 -8.97 3.75 -10.79
C ASN A 6 -7.44 3.68 -10.89
N ALA A 7 -6.83 3.68 -12.07
CA ALA A 7 -5.37 3.66 -12.21
C ALA A 7 -4.72 4.99 -11.78
N MET A 8 -5.38 6.11 -12.10
CA MET A 8 -4.99 7.46 -11.67
C MET A 8 -5.24 7.69 -10.18
N LEU A 9 -6.34 7.12 -9.64
CA LEU A 9 -6.60 7.07 -8.21
C LEU A 9 -5.55 6.20 -7.52
N ARG A 10 -5.18 5.02 -8.05
CA ARG A 10 -4.10 4.17 -7.53
C ARG A 10 -2.79 4.96 -7.41
N GLN A 11 -2.36 5.71 -8.43
CA GLN A 11 -1.16 6.56 -8.31
C GLN A 11 -1.27 7.63 -7.20
N THR A 12 -2.47 8.13 -6.90
CA THR A 12 -2.70 9.13 -5.83
C THR A 12 -2.94 8.49 -4.45
N TYR A 13 -3.52 7.28 -4.41
CA TYR A 13 -3.91 6.53 -3.21
C TYR A 13 -2.77 5.63 -2.69
N LEU A 14 -1.94 5.03 -3.56
CA LEU A 14 -0.84 4.13 -3.16
C LEU A 14 0.17 4.80 -2.21
N GLY A 15 0.24 6.13 -2.20
CA GLY A 15 1.06 6.85 -1.23
C GLY A 15 0.48 6.92 0.17
N ARG A 16 -0.84 7.01 0.34
CA ARG A 16 -1.55 7.21 1.63
C ARG A 16 -3.00 6.73 1.55
N VAL A 17 -3.35 5.69 2.31
CA VAL A 17 -4.70 5.10 2.41
C VAL A 17 -5.15 5.00 3.86
N ASP A 18 -6.44 4.80 4.11
CA ASP A 18 -6.97 4.44 5.44
C ASP A 18 -7.24 2.93 5.44
N GLY A 19 -6.45 2.20 6.23
CA GLY A 19 -6.45 0.75 6.33
C GLY A 19 -5.73 0.03 5.19
N ASP A 20 -6.12 -1.24 5.03
CA ASP A 20 -5.58 -2.13 4.01
C ASP A 20 -6.42 -2.03 2.73
N PRO A 21 -5.80 -1.75 1.58
CA PRO A 21 -6.44 -1.94 0.30
C PRO A 21 -6.78 -3.42 0.08
N PRO A 22 -7.82 -3.71 -0.72
CA PRO A 22 -8.21 -5.09 -1.01
C PRO A 22 -7.10 -5.82 -1.77
N GLU A 23 -6.84 -7.08 -1.42
CA GLU A 23 -5.74 -7.89 -1.98
C GLU A 23 -5.83 -8.07 -3.50
N GLU A 24 -7.04 -8.06 -4.07
CA GLU A 24 -7.25 -8.13 -5.53
C GLU A 24 -6.73 -6.90 -6.28
N ASP A 25 -6.55 -5.78 -5.58
CA ASP A 25 -5.97 -4.55 -6.08
C ASP A 25 -4.48 -4.40 -5.71
N LEU A 26 -3.84 -5.44 -5.19
CA LEU A 26 -2.42 -5.40 -4.82
C LEU A 26 -1.61 -6.41 -5.63
N ASP A 27 -0.45 -5.95 -6.08
CA ASP A 27 0.59 -6.82 -6.63
C ASP A 27 1.65 -7.09 -5.56
N GLY A 28 2.39 -8.20 -5.70
CA GLY A 28 3.43 -8.55 -4.73
C GLY A 28 4.55 -7.51 -4.68
N GLY A 29 4.86 -6.99 -3.50
CA GLY A 29 5.89 -5.97 -3.27
C GLY A 29 5.34 -4.53 -3.18
N GLU A 30 4.03 -4.36 -3.14
CA GLU A 30 3.39 -3.04 -3.04
C GLU A 30 3.47 -2.49 -1.61
N VAL A 31 3.68 -1.18 -1.48
CA VAL A 31 3.88 -0.48 -0.20
C VAL A 31 3.05 0.79 -0.18
N TRP A 32 2.39 1.07 0.95
CA TRP A 32 1.59 2.28 1.16
C TRP A 32 1.74 2.80 2.59
N PHE A 33 1.35 4.06 2.79
CA PHE A 33 1.24 4.62 4.14
C PHE A 33 -0.20 4.47 4.64
N ASP A 34 -0.37 3.79 5.76
CA ASP A 34 -1.65 3.73 6.45
C ASP A 34 -1.85 4.96 7.33
N THR A 35 -2.87 5.75 7.01
CA THR A 35 -3.24 6.96 7.74
C THR A 35 -4.02 6.68 9.01
N SER A 36 -4.60 5.48 9.16
CA SER A 36 -5.33 5.06 10.35
C SER A 36 -4.39 4.80 11.53
N THR A 37 -3.29 4.08 11.26
CA THR A 37 -2.29 3.70 12.25
C THR A 37 -1.02 4.54 12.17
N ASN A 38 -0.90 5.42 11.16
CA ASN A 38 0.30 6.19 10.86
C ASN A 38 1.56 5.35 10.63
N THR A 39 1.42 4.14 10.08
CA THR A 39 2.55 3.25 9.77
C THR A 39 2.66 2.97 8.27
N TYR A 40 3.86 2.58 7.83
CA TYR A 40 4.01 2.05 6.47
C TYR A 40 3.60 0.58 6.48
N ARG A 41 2.74 0.21 5.54
CA ARG A 41 2.26 -1.15 5.31
C ARG A 41 2.76 -1.62 3.96
N GLY A 42 2.87 -2.92 3.78
CA GLY A 42 3.15 -3.53 2.49
C GLY A 42 2.46 -4.86 2.33
N TYR A 43 2.35 -5.29 1.08
CA TYR A 43 1.84 -6.60 0.68
C TYR A 43 2.94 -7.38 -0.03
N ASP A 44 3.28 -8.57 0.46
CA ASP A 44 4.35 -9.38 -0.16
C ASP A 44 3.86 -10.19 -1.37
N GLY A 45 2.56 -10.14 -1.68
CA GLY A 45 1.91 -11.00 -2.68
C GLY A 45 1.14 -12.16 -2.07
N SER A 46 1.16 -12.28 -0.73
CA SER A 46 0.40 -13.30 -0.01
C SER A 46 -0.10 -12.84 1.36
N SER A 47 0.49 -11.80 1.94
CA SER A 47 0.14 -11.30 3.27
C SER A 47 0.48 -9.82 3.45
N PHE A 48 -0.25 -9.17 4.36
CA PHE A 48 0.00 -7.80 4.81
C PHE A 48 1.07 -7.76 5.91
N GLY A 49 1.97 -6.80 5.84
CA GLY A 49 3.01 -6.55 6.84
C GLY A 49 3.18 -5.08 7.14
N GLU A 50 3.65 -4.76 8.35
CA GLU A 50 4.14 -3.43 8.68
C GLU A 50 5.62 -3.31 8.28
N ILE A 51 5.94 -2.24 7.56
CA ILE A 51 7.31 -1.89 7.19
C ILE A 51 7.86 -0.97 8.29
N GLY A 52 8.55 -1.57 9.27
CA GLY A 52 9.31 -0.86 10.28
C GLY A 52 10.81 -0.82 9.93
N PHE A 53 11.46 0.32 10.13
CA PHE A 53 12.92 0.37 10.16
C PHE A 53 13.38 0.05 11.57
N THR A 54 13.97 -1.13 11.78
CA THR A 54 14.84 -1.33 12.94
C THR A 54 16.18 -0.73 12.57
N ALA A 55 16.65 0.25 13.33
CA ALA A 55 18.04 0.67 13.24
C ALA A 55 18.85 -0.41 13.94
N ASP A 56 19.39 -1.37 13.19
CA ASP A 56 20.44 -2.25 13.71
C ASP A 56 21.60 -1.35 14.18
N ALA A 57 21.86 -1.41 15.49
CA ALA A 57 22.88 -0.61 16.19
C ALA A 57 24.28 -1.23 16.06
#